data_AF-A0A3A6Q041-F1
#
_entry.id   AF-A0A3A6Q041-F1
#
_cell.length_a   1.000
_cell.length_b   1.000
_cell.length_c   1.000
_cell.angle_alpha   90.00
_cell.angle_beta   90.00
_cell.angle_gamma   90.00
#
_symmetry.space_group_name_H-M   'P 1'
#
loop_
_entity.id
_entity.type
_entity.pdbx_description
1 polymer ?
#
loop_
_entity_poly.entity_id
_entity_poly.type
_entity_poly.pdbx_seq_one_letter_code
_entity_poly.pdbx_strand_id
1 'polypeptide(L)'
;MTASVTDPCGRLELPHAEAWAAHATVEHWLRDAVDRTTVDDVRIERVSRILDRLEADGVFTTDELSLLCELCRDRLAASAVPTRDHSSLRAVIEAAETQRERCTQ
;
A
#
# COMPACT_ATOMS: atom_id res chain seq x y z
N MET A 1 -16.42 21.29 8.95
CA MET A 1 -16.10 19.87 8.72
C MET A 1 -14.73 19.62 9.30
N THR A 2 -14.66 19.01 10.48
CA THR A 2 -13.41 18.58 11.11
C THR A 2 -12.98 17.30 10.40
N ALA A 3 -12.00 17.40 9.50
CA ALA A 3 -11.32 16.23 8.97
C ALA A 3 -10.74 15.48 10.17
N SER A 4 -11.29 14.30 10.44
CA SER A 4 -10.83 13.42 11.51
C SER A 4 -9.33 13.24 11.33
N VAL A 5 -8.58 13.67 12.34
CA VAL A 5 -7.16 13.38 12.49
C VAL A 5 -7.03 11.87 12.29
N THR A 6 -6.46 11.47 11.15
CA THR A 6 -6.29 10.06 10.83
C THR A 6 -5.21 9.58 11.78
N ASP A 7 -5.59 8.73 12.73
CA ASP A 7 -4.67 8.28 13.79
C ASP A 7 -3.42 7.67 13.14
N PRO A 8 -2.24 8.28 13.33
CA PRO A 8 -1.01 7.79 12.76
C PRO A 8 -0.72 6.41 13.35
N CYS A 9 -0.78 5.37 12.52
CA CYS A 9 -0.60 4.00 12.95
C CYS A 9 0.89 3.65 13.08
N GLY A 10 1.74 4.18 12.20
CA GLY A 10 3.19 4.06 12.35
C GLY A 10 3.92 3.90 11.04
N ARG A 11 5.23 3.67 11.12
CA ARG A 11 6.07 3.42 9.95
C ARG A 11 6.06 1.94 9.60
N LEU A 12 6.19 1.66 8.32
CA LEU A 12 6.39 0.31 7.80
C LEU A 12 7.90 0.06 7.70
N GLU A 13 8.44 -0.73 8.62
CA GLU A 13 9.85 -1.14 8.56
C GLU A 13 10.00 -2.28 7.55
N LEU A 14 10.15 -1.91 6.27
CA LEU A 14 10.33 -2.85 5.17
C LEU A 14 11.80 -2.91 4.76
N PRO A 15 12.38 -4.11 4.55
CA PRO A 15 13.66 -4.22 3.87
C PRO A 15 13.54 -3.73 2.41
N HIS A 16 14.67 -3.40 1.79
CA HIS A 16 14.70 -2.71 0.50
C HIS A 16 13.92 -3.43 -0.60
N ALA A 17 13.96 -4.77 -0.65
CA ALA A 17 13.26 -5.54 -1.67
C ALA A 17 11.73 -5.45 -1.52
N GLU A 18 11.24 -5.48 -0.29
CA GLU A 18 9.82 -5.36 0.06
C GLU A 18 9.32 -3.93 -0.17
N ALA A 19 10.11 -2.92 0.22
CA ALA A 19 9.79 -1.52 -0.05
C ALA A 19 9.66 -1.27 -1.56
N TRP A 20 10.59 -1.83 -2.37
CA TRP A 20 10.52 -1.72 -3.83
C TRP A 20 9.33 -2.48 -4.42
N ALA A 21 8.97 -3.65 -3.87
CA ALA A 21 7.80 -4.40 -4.31
C ALA A 21 6.50 -3.66 -4.00
N ALA A 22 6.40 -3.01 -2.83
CA ALA A 22 5.27 -2.16 -2.45
C ALA A 22 5.17 -0.95 -3.39
N HIS A 23 6.27 -0.24 -3.59
CA HIS A 23 6.36 0.91 -4.48
C HIS A 23 5.93 0.56 -5.90
N ALA A 24 6.53 -0.46 -6.51
CA ALA A 24 6.21 -0.89 -7.86
C ALA A 24 4.74 -1.33 -8.01
N THR A 25 4.15 -1.90 -6.96
CA THR A 25 2.73 -2.26 -6.95
C THR A 25 1.83 -1.04 -6.98
N VAL A 26 2.12 -0.06 -6.12
CA VAL A 26 1.37 1.19 -6.03
C VAL A 26 1.52 2.01 -7.32
N GLU A 27 2.73 2.14 -7.85
CA GLU A 27 2.99 2.82 -9.12
C GLU A 27 2.26 2.14 -10.29
N HIS A 28 2.31 0.81 -10.36
CA HIS A 28 1.60 0.06 -11.40
C HIS A 28 0.09 0.28 -11.32
N TRP A 29 -0.48 0.26 -10.12
CA TRP A 29 -1.91 0.51 -9.92
C TRP A 29 -2.28 1.94 -10.32
N LEU A 30 -1.49 2.94 -9.97
CA LEU A 30 -1.76 4.34 -10.34
C LEU A 30 -1.72 4.53 -11.86
N ARG A 31 -0.75 3.90 -12.53
CA ARG A 31 -0.65 3.94 -14.00
C ARG A 31 -1.90 3.33 -14.65
N ASP A 32 -2.33 2.17 -14.18
CA ASP A 32 -3.55 1.50 -14.67
C ASP A 32 -4.84 2.27 -14.31
N ALA A 33 -4.90 2.91 -13.14
CA ALA A 33 -6.04 3.71 -12.71
C ALA A 33 -6.24 4.97 -13.55
N VAL A 34 -5.16 5.65 -13.96
CA VAL A 34 -5.23 6.81 -14.87
C VAL A 34 -5.82 6.42 -16.23
N ASP A 35 -5.51 5.21 -16.71
CA ASP A 35 -6.03 4.71 -17.99
C ASP A 35 -7.50 4.23 -17.87
N ARG A 36 -8.01 4.01 -16.65
CA ARG A 36 -9.36 3.51 -16.37
C ARG A 36 -10.29 4.60 -15.85
N THR A 37 -11.23 5.06 -16.68
CA THR A 37 -12.24 6.07 -16.31
C THR A 37 -13.24 5.64 -15.23
N THR A 38 -13.15 4.41 -14.71
CA THR A 38 -14.04 3.88 -13.67
C THR A 38 -13.52 4.08 -12.25
N VAL A 39 -12.25 4.49 -12.09
CA VAL A 39 -11.66 4.75 -10.77
C VAL A 39 -11.91 6.21 -10.40
N ASP A 40 -12.40 6.45 -9.18
CA ASP A 40 -12.64 7.80 -8.69
C ASP A 40 -11.34 8.52 -8.27
N ASP A 41 -11.31 9.84 -8.46
CA ASP A 41 -10.15 10.69 -8.14
C ASP A 41 -9.75 10.62 -6.67
N VAL A 42 -10.71 10.39 -5.76
CA VAL A 42 -10.44 10.29 -4.31
C VAL A 42 -9.61 9.06 -4.01
N ARG A 43 -9.89 7.93 -4.66
CA ARG A 43 -9.09 6.70 -4.53
C ARG A 43 -7.71 6.90 -5.13
N ILE A 44 -7.58 7.57 -6.28
CA ILE A 44 -6.29 7.90 -6.90
C ILE A 44 -5.43 8.76 -5.96
N GLU A 45 -6.02 9.80 -5.35
CA GLU A 45 -5.31 10.67 -4.39
C GLU A 45 -4.81 9.88 -3.18
N ARG A 46 -5.65 9.00 -2.62
CA ARG A 46 -5.29 8.15 -1.47
C ARG A 46 -4.13 7.21 -1.80
N VAL A 47 -4.17 6.55 -2.96
CA VAL A 47 -3.10 5.65 -3.38
C VAL A 47 -1.81 6.40 -3.73
N SER A 48 -1.92 7.60 -4.31
CA SER A 48 -0.78 8.49 -4.54
C SER A 48 -0.09 8.86 -3.23
N ARG A 49 -0.88 9.17 -2.19
CA ARG A 49 -0.34 9.44 -0.85
C ARG A 49 0.40 8.25 -0.26
N ILE A 50 -0.06 7.02 -0.49
CA ILE A 50 0.66 5.81 -0.07
C ILE A 50 2.04 5.74 -0.74
N LEU A 51 2.13 6.08 -2.02
CA LEU A 51 3.41 6.13 -2.74
C LEU A 51 4.37 7.14 -2.10
N ASP A 52 3.89 8.36 -1.86
CA ASP A 52 4.68 9.42 -1.21
C ASP A 52 5.20 8.96 0.17
N ARG A 53 4.37 8.22 0.92
CA ARG A 53 4.76 7.68 2.23
C ARG A 53 5.79 6.57 2.12
N LEU A 54 5.71 5.70 1.12
CA LEU A 54 6.73 4.66 0.88
C LEU A 54 8.07 5.29 0.48
N GLU A 55 8.05 6.36 -0.33
CA GLU A 55 9.28 7.05 -0.76
C GLU A 55 9.94 7.88 0.35
N ALA A 56 9.13 8.46 1.24
CA ALA A 56 9.61 9.31 2.33
C ALA A 56 9.84 8.58 3.66
N ASP A 57 9.77 7.24 3.69
CA ASP A 57 9.75 6.43 4.93
C ASP A 57 8.76 6.99 5.97
N GLY A 58 7.59 7.38 5.46
CA GLY A 58 6.56 8.11 6.17
C GLY A 58 5.73 7.26 7.13
N VAL A 59 4.91 7.95 7.92
CA VAL A 59 3.94 7.31 8.80
C VAL A 59 2.65 7.06 8.04
N PHE A 60 2.16 5.83 8.12
CA PHE A 60 0.91 5.38 7.53
C PHE A 60 -0.22 5.44 8.55
N THR A 61 -1.42 5.60 8.03
CA THR A 61 -2.68 5.46 8.75
C THR A 61 -3.23 4.03 8.60
N THR A 62 -4.15 3.64 9.48
CA THR A 62 -4.82 2.31 9.42
C THR A 62 -5.51 2.06 8.08
N ASP A 63 -6.15 3.09 7.52
CA ASP A 63 -6.80 3.02 6.21
C ASP A 63 -5.78 2.85 5.08
N GLU A 64 -4.68 3.59 5.10
CA GLU A 64 -3.60 3.48 4.11
C GLU A 64 -2.91 2.12 4.16
N LEU A 65 -2.67 1.56 5.35
CA LEU A 65 -2.15 0.19 5.52
C LEU A 65 -3.11 -0.84 4.96
N SER A 66 -4.41 -0.68 5.22
CA SER A 66 -5.44 -1.59 4.70
C SER A 66 -5.51 -1.54 3.18
N LEU A 67 -5.42 -0.34 2.60
CA LEU A 67 -5.41 -0.15 1.16
C LEU A 67 -4.14 -0.71 0.51
N LEU A 68 -2.96 -0.52 1.13
CA LEU A 68 -1.71 -1.12 0.66
C LEU A 68 -1.81 -2.66 0.62
N CYS A 69 -2.35 -3.27 1.67
CA CYS A 69 -2.60 -4.72 1.69
C CYS A 69 -3.52 -5.18 0.57
N GLU A 70 -4.61 -4.43 0.31
CA GLU A 70 -5.53 -4.73 -0.79
C GLU A 70 -4.81 -4.71 -2.14
N LEU A 71 -4.06 -3.64 -2.43
CA LEU A 71 -3.30 -3.50 -3.68
C LEU A 71 -2.28 -4.64 -3.87
N CYS A 72 -1.55 -5.01 -2.82
CA CYS A 72 -0.60 -6.12 -2.88
C CYS A 72 -1.29 -7.46 -3.10
N ARG A 73 -2.47 -7.71 -2.50
CA ARG A 73 -3.25 -8.94 -2.76
C ARG A 73 -3.80 -8.99 -4.18
N ASP A 74 -4.32 -7.88 -4.68
CA ASP A 74 -4.82 -7.78 -6.06
C ASP A 74 -3.69 -8.04 -7.05
N ARG A 75 -2.50 -7.49 -6.79
CA ARG A 75 -1.31 -7.73 -7.61
C ARG A 75 -0.90 -9.21 -7.60
N LEU A 76 -0.92 -9.86 -6.45
CA LEU A 76 -0.66 -11.30 -6.32
C LEU A 76 -1.69 -12.15 -7.08
N ALA A 77 -2.97 -11.75 -7.07
CA ALA A 77 -4.04 -12.45 -7.77
C ALA A 77 -3.96 -12.26 -9.30
N ALA A 78 -3.53 -11.07 -9.75
CA ALA A 78 -3.40 -10.73 -11.16
C ALA A 78 -2.11 -11.27 -11.81
N SER A 79 -1.06 -11.52 -11.03
CA SER A 79 0.24 -11.98 -11.55
C SER A 79 0.19 -13.46 -11.95
N ALA A 80 0.30 -13.72 -13.25
CA ALA A 80 0.45 -15.07 -13.79
C ALA A 80 1.89 -15.63 -13.67
N VAL A 81 2.87 -14.82 -13.23
CA VAL A 81 4.29 -15.20 -13.17
C VAL A 81 4.72 -15.41 -11.70
N PRO A 82 5.16 -16.62 -11.30
CA PRO A 82 5.54 -16.90 -9.93
C PRO A 82 7.05 -16.80 -9.73
N THR A 83 7.50 -16.18 -8.62
CA THR A 83 8.27 -16.84 -7.54
C THR A 83 8.94 -15.85 -6.60
N ARG A 84 9.60 -14.78 -7.10
CA ARG A 84 10.36 -13.84 -6.26
C ARG A 84 9.58 -12.60 -5.82
N ASP A 85 8.79 -12.01 -6.71
CA ASP A 85 7.98 -10.84 -6.35
C ASP A 85 6.86 -11.20 -5.37
N HIS A 86 6.38 -12.45 -5.41
CA HIS A 86 5.32 -12.91 -4.53
C HIS A 86 5.75 -13.02 -3.06
N SER A 87 7.00 -13.40 -2.78
CA SER A 87 7.49 -13.44 -1.40
C SER A 87 7.60 -12.04 -0.81
N SER A 88 8.10 -11.08 -1.60
CA SER A 88 8.21 -9.68 -1.16
C SER A 88 6.83 -9.06 -0.96
N LEU A 89 5.87 -9.29 -1.87
CA LEU A 89 4.49 -8.80 -1.68
C LEU A 89 3.80 -9.42 -0.47
N ARG A 90 4.00 -10.71 -0.21
CA ARG A 90 3.47 -11.36 1.00
C ARG A 90 4.07 -10.76 2.28
N ALA A 91 5.38 -10.50 2.29
CA ALA A 91 6.04 -9.86 3.42
C ALA A 91 5.54 -8.43 3.66
N VAL A 92 5.26 -7.67 2.60
CA VAL A 92 4.62 -6.34 2.71
C VAL A 92 3.24 -6.45 3.35
N ILE A 93 2.40 -7.41 2.91
CA ILE A 93 1.08 -7.64 3.48
C ILE A 93 1.18 -7.98 4.97
N GLU A 94 2.07 -8.91 5.34
CA GLU A 94 2.27 -9.33 6.73
C GLU A 94 2.74 -8.16 7.61
N ALA A 95 3.68 -7.35 7.13
CA ALA A 95 4.18 -6.18 7.85
C ALA A 95 3.08 -5.12 8.06
N ALA A 96 2.28 -4.86 7.02
CA ALA A 96 1.19 -3.90 7.08
C ALA A 96 0.04 -4.39 7.97
N GLU A 97 -0.29 -5.67 7.94
CA GLU A 97 -1.27 -6.28 8.87
C GLU A 97 -0.78 -6.24 10.32
N THR A 98 0.47 -6.64 10.56
CA THR A 98 1.09 -6.58 11.89
C THR A 98 1.08 -5.17 12.45
N GLN A 99 1.42 -4.18 11.64
CA GLN A 99 1.39 -2.78 12.08
C GLN A 99 -0.03 -2.34 12.37
N ARG A 100 -1.00 -2.71 11.52
CA ARG A 100 -2.41 -2.39 11.73
C ARG A 100 -2.96 -3.00 13.02
N GLU A 101 -2.64 -4.25 13.31
CA GLU A 101 -3.03 -4.94 14.54
C GLU A 101 -2.51 -4.21 15.78
N ARG A 102 -1.24 -3.80 15.76
CA ARG A 102 -0.61 -3.02 16.84
C ARG A 102 -1.31 -1.68 17.10
N CYS A 103 -1.90 -1.07 16.08
CA CYS A 103 -2.60 0.21 16.21
C CYS A 103 -4.05 0.08 16.67
N THR A 104 -4.65 -1.10 16.46
CA THR A 104 -6.02 -1.40 16.88
C THR A 104 -6.11 -1.97 18.29
N GLN A 105 -4.96 -2.30 18.91
CA GLN A 105 -4.83 -2.72 20.31
C GLN A 105 -4.62 -1.53 21.24
#